data_AF-A0A962RN34-F1
#
_entry.id   AF-A0A962RN34-F1
#
_cell.length_a   1.000
_cell.length_b   1.000
_cell.length_c   1.000
_cell.angle_alpha   90.00
_cell.angle_beta   90.00
_cell.angle_gamma   90.00
#
_symmetry.space_group_name_H-M   'P 1'
#
loop_
_entity.id
_entity.type
_entity.pdbx_description
1 polymer ?
#
loop_
_entity_poly.entity_id
_entity_poly.type
_entity_poly.pdbx_seq_one_letter_code
_entity_poly.pdbx_strand_id
1 'polypeptide(L)'
;MLRAVDSVGFSVPARGTVALVGESGSGKSVISQAIMRILPASARIRRGRIVFRDPQAGAGGELDIAAVGADSRAMRDLRGSRISMIFQEPMTSLSPLH
;
A
#
# COMPACT_ATOMS: atom_id res chain seq x y z
N MET A 1 -10.62 -4.69 19.60
CA MET A 1 -10.07 -4.47 18.25
C MET A 1 -8.68 -3.88 18.40
N LEU A 2 -7.65 -4.55 17.87
CA LEU A 2 -6.26 -4.10 17.98
C LEU A 2 -5.95 -3.03 16.91
N ARG A 3 -5.18 -2.00 17.28
CA ARG A 3 -4.58 -1.07 16.29
C ARG A 3 -3.17 -1.55 15.99
N ALA A 4 -2.97 -2.13 14.81
CA ALA A 4 -1.64 -2.59 14.37
C ALA A 4 -0.72 -1.44 13.94
N VAL A 5 -1.30 -0.31 13.51
CA VAL A 5 -0.61 0.91 13.13
C VAL A 5 -1.42 2.08 13.69
N ASP A 6 -0.76 3.00 14.38
CA ASP A 6 -1.39 4.21 14.89
C ASP A 6 -0.58 5.43 14.43
N SER A 7 -1.27 6.38 13.80
CA SER A 7 -0.76 7.73 13.49
C SER A 7 0.61 7.77 12.81
N VAL A 8 0.79 6.99 11.73
CA VAL A 8 2.01 7.02 10.90
C VAL A 8 1.89 8.06 9.78
N GLY A 9 2.97 8.81 9.52
CA GLY A 9 3.07 9.75 8.41
C GLY A 9 4.49 9.79 7.86
N PHE A 10 4.62 9.62 6.54
CA PHE A 10 5.87 9.81 5.81
C PHE A 10 5.56 10.12 4.35
N SER A 11 6.56 10.56 3.60
CA SER A 11 6.47 10.79 2.17
C SER A 11 7.61 10.06 1.47
N VAL A 12 7.31 9.44 0.33
CA VAL A 12 8.32 8.89 -0.57
C VAL A 12 8.56 9.94 -1.66
N PRO A 13 9.71 10.64 -1.66
CA PRO A 13 9.97 11.65 -2.66
C PRO A 13 10.13 11.02 -4.04
N ALA A 14 9.76 11.76 -5.08
CA ALA A 14 9.99 11.33 -6.45
C ALA A 14 11.48 11.04 -6.64
N ARG A 15 11.79 9.88 -7.25
CA ARG A 15 13.18 9.42 -7.50
C ARG A 15 14.02 9.25 -6.23
N GLY A 16 13.39 9.10 -5.06
CA GLY A 16 14.08 8.81 -3.81
C GLY A 16 13.66 7.47 -3.20
N THR A 17 14.48 7.02 -2.27
CA THR A 17 14.28 5.76 -1.55
C THR A 17 14.01 6.06 -0.09
N VAL A 18 12.95 5.46 0.47
CA VAL A 18 12.61 5.53 1.89
C VAL A 18 12.66 4.12 2.46
N ALA A 19 13.40 3.95 3.55
CA ALA A 19 13.44 2.71 4.32
C ALA A 19 12.55 2.83 5.56
N LEU A 20 11.62 1.90 5.73
CA LEU A 20 10.83 1.76 6.94
C LEU A 20 11.41 0.65 7.81
N VAL A 21 12.04 1.02 8.93
CA VAL A 21 12.73 0.10 9.85
C VAL A 21 11.96 -0.05 11.16
N GLY A 22 12.11 -1.20 11.81
CA GLY A 22 11.48 -1.51 13.10
C GLY A 22 11.48 -3.00 13.39
N GLU A 23 11.16 -3.38 14.62
CA GLU A 23 11.13 -4.77 15.09
C GLU A 23 10.04 -5.62 14.41
N SER A 24 10.14 -6.96 14.50
CA SER A 24 9.08 -7.85 14.03
C SER A 24 7.74 -7.50 14.70
N GLY A 25 6.65 -7.48 13.93
CA GLY A 25 5.33 -7.11 14.44
C GLY A 25 5.05 -5.60 14.53
N SER A 26 6.01 -4.72 14.22
CA SER A 26 5.83 -3.25 14.29
C SER A 26 4.88 -2.63 13.25
N GLY A 27 4.18 -3.43 12.45
CA GLY A 27 3.22 -2.94 11.45
C GLY A 27 3.77 -2.60 10.06
N LYS A 28 5.07 -2.83 9.79
CA LYS A 28 5.69 -2.55 8.47
C LYS A 28 4.95 -3.21 7.29
N SER A 29 4.68 -4.51 7.40
CA SER A 29 3.96 -5.27 6.37
C SER A 29 2.49 -4.83 6.27
N VAL A 30 1.88 -4.39 7.37
CA VAL A 30 0.51 -3.86 7.37
C VAL A 30 0.45 -2.53 6.62
N ILE A 31 1.45 -1.66 6.79
CA ILE A 31 1.57 -0.40 6.05
C ILE A 31 1.69 -0.66 4.55
N SER A 32 2.57 -1.58 4.14
CA SER A 32 2.78 -1.87 2.72
C SER A 32 1.54 -2.52 2.08
N GLN A 33 0.87 -3.43 2.78
CA GLN A 33 -0.41 -4.03 2.35
C GLN A 33 -1.54 -3.00 2.28
N ALA A 34 -1.58 -2.02 3.19
CA ALA A 34 -2.54 -0.93 3.17
C ALA A 34 -2.37 -0.05 1.93
N ILE A 35 -1.13 0.30 1.58
CA ILE A 35 -0.79 1.04 0.35
C ILE A 35 -1.25 0.25 -0.89
N MET A 36 -1.03 -1.07 -0.90
CA MET A 36 -1.45 -1.92 -2.02
C MET A 36 -2.95 -2.28 -1.99
N ARG A 37 -3.72 -1.85 -0.98
CA ARG A 37 -5.12 -2.23 -0.72
C ARG A 37 -5.39 -3.75 -0.73
N ILE A 38 -4.45 -4.53 -0.18
CA ILE A 38 -4.52 -6.00 -0.06
C ILE A 38 -4.52 -6.47 1.40
N LEU A 39 -5.05 -5.65 2.30
CA LEU A 39 -5.20 -6.02 3.70
C LEU A 39 -6.08 -7.27 3.83
N PRO A 40 -5.78 -8.17 4.78
CA PRO A 40 -6.66 -9.31 5.07
C PRO A 40 -8.04 -8.82 5.54
N ALA A 41 -9.06 -9.65 5.42
CA ALA A 41 -10.44 -9.28 5.79
C ALA A 41 -10.60 -8.82 7.26
N SER A 42 -9.69 -9.24 8.15
CA SER A 42 -9.63 -8.83 9.55
C SER A 42 -9.11 -7.41 9.77
N ALA A 43 -8.55 -6.76 8.74
CA ALA A 43 -7.91 -5.45 8.81
C ALA A 43 -8.58 -4.44 7.88
N ARG A 44 -8.64 -3.18 8.31
CA ARG A 44 -9.16 -2.07 7.50
C ARG A 44 -8.48 -0.76 7.84
N ILE A 45 -8.36 0.11 6.85
CA ILE A 45 -7.96 1.51 7.05
C ILE A 45 -9.13 2.22 7.72
N ARG A 46 -8.92 2.70 8.95
CA ARG A 46 -9.97 3.38 9.74
C ARG A 46 -10.08 4.87 9.40
N ARG A 47 -8.93 5.54 9.22
CA ARG A 47 -8.77 6.98 8.98
C ARG A 47 -7.43 7.24 8.30
N GLY A 48 -7.23 8.45 7.78
CA GLY A 48 -6.01 8.87 7.09
C GLY A 48 -6.16 8.81 5.57
N ARG A 49 -5.07 9.16 4.87
CA ARG A 49 -5.01 9.20 3.40
C ARG A 49 -3.71 8.57 2.92
N ILE A 50 -3.75 7.95 1.75
CA ILE A 50 -2.56 7.41 1.07
C ILE A 50 -2.53 8.05 -0.31
N VAL A 51 -1.78 9.14 -0.43
CA VAL A 51 -1.79 9.99 -1.62
C VAL A 51 -0.71 9.52 -2.60
N PHE A 52 -1.13 9.05 -3.77
CA PHE A 52 -0.24 8.76 -4.88
C PHE A 52 -0.36 9.87 -5.93
N ARG A 53 0.79 10.42 -6.34
CA ARG A 53 0.89 11.42 -7.40
C ARG A 53 1.53 10.76 -8.60
N ASP A 54 0.74 10.38 -9.60
CA ASP A 54 1.24 9.71 -10.80
C ASP A 54 2.11 10.68 -11.62
N PRO A 55 3.43 10.42 -11.73
CA PRO A 55 4.33 11.27 -12.52
C PRO A 55 3.96 11.29 -14.01
N GLN A 56 3.17 10.32 -14.49
CA GLN A 56 2.77 10.19 -15.88
C GLN A 56 1.44 10.87 -16.22
N ALA A 57 0.65 11.29 -15.22
CA ALA A 57 -0.72 11.80 -15.43
C ALA A 57 -0.83 13.33 -15.55
N GLY A 58 0.31 14.06 -15.58
CA GLY A 58 0.31 15.52 -15.70
C GLY A 58 -0.33 16.22 -14.49
N ALA A 59 -0.97 17.37 -14.71
CA ALA A 59 -1.46 18.28 -13.65
C ALA A 59 -2.68 17.76 -12.84
N GLY A 60 -3.18 16.55 -13.11
CA GLY A 60 -4.34 15.95 -12.43
C GLY A 60 -4.09 14.59 -11.77
N GLY A 61 -2.82 14.17 -11.65
CA GLY A 61 -2.44 12.80 -11.29
C GLY A 61 -2.54 12.38 -9.82
N GLU A 62 -3.28 13.10 -8.97
CA GLU A 62 -3.38 12.75 -7.55
C GLU A 62 -4.53 11.79 -7.27
N LEU A 63 -4.23 10.69 -6.57
CA LEU A 63 -5.17 9.68 -6.15
C LEU A 63 -5.01 9.39 -4.65
N ASP A 64 -6.09 9.52 -3.88
CA ASP A 64 -6.14 8.97 -2.53
C ASP A 64 -6.51 7.47 -2.60
N ILE A 65 -5.51 6.62 -2.46
CA ILE A 65 -5.65 5.17 -2.51
C ILE A 65 -6.57 4.65 -1.39
N ALA A 66 -6.60 5.33 -0.23
CA ALA A 66 -7.46 4.92 0.88
C ALA A 66 -8.96 5.12 0.59
N ALA A 67 -9.30 6.03 -0.34
CA ALA A 67 -10.67 6.37 -0.70
C ALA A 67 -11.24 5.49 -1.84
N VAL A 68 -10.39 4.75 -2.56
CA VAL A 68 -10.85 3.87 -3.65
C VAL A 68 -11.15 2.45 -3.17
N GLY A 69 -12.12 1.80 -3.83
CA GLY A 69 -12.44 0.40 -3.60
C GLY A 69 -11.27 -0.52 -3.95
N ALA A 70 -11.01 -1.53 -3.11
CA ALA A 70 -9.89 -2.46 -3.28
C ALA A 70 -9.95 -3.25 -4.62
N ASP A 71 -11.16 -3.53 -5.10
CA ASP A 71 -11.45 -4.27 -6.34
C ASP A 71 -11.78 -3.35 -7.54
N SER A 72 -11.63 -2.03 -7.34
CA SER A 72 -11.92 -1.05 -8.39
C SER A 72 -10.99 -1.20 -9.58
N ARG A 73 -11.44 -0.73 -10.75
CA ARG A 73 -10.59 -0.64 -11.94
C ARG A 73 -9.36 0.25 -11.68
N ALA A 74 -9.53 1.35 -10.97
CA ALA A 74 -8.43 2.24 -10.59
C ALA A 74 -7.32 1.50 -9.80
N MET A 75 -7.68 0.65 -8.84
CA MET A 75 -6.69 -0.15 -8.11
C MET A 75 -6.02 -1.22 -8.99
N ARG A 76 -6.77 -1.83 -9.92
CA ARG A 76 -6.20 -2.78 -10.89
C ARG A 76 -5.22 -2.12 -11.85
N ASP A 77 -5.54 -0.92 -12.35
CA ASP A 77 -4.66 -0.16 -13.23
C ASP A 77 -3.40 0.31 -12.48
N LEU A 78 -3.50 0.64 -11.20
CA LEU A 78 -2.38 1.09 -10.37
C LEU A 78 -1.38 -0.04 -10.05
N ARG A 79 -1.89 -1.22 -9.67
CA ARG A 79 -1.07 -2.38 -9.29
C ARG A 79 -0.33 -2.94 -10.50
N GLY A 80 0.97 -3.19 -10.34
CA GLY A 80 1.83 -3.76 -11.38
C GLY A 80 2.30 -2.76 -12.43
N SER A 81 1.46 -1.81 -12.84
CA SER A 81 1.82 -0.82 -13.87
C SER A 81 2.47 0.45 -13.30
N ARG A 82 2.02 0.92 -12.12
CA ARG A 82 2.51 2.13 -11.46
C ARG A 82 3.14 1.86 -10.10
N ILE A 83 2.56 0.93 -9.33
CA ILE A 83 3.05 0.52 -8.02
C ILE A 83 3.14 -1.00 -7.99
N SER A 84 4.34 -1.50 -7.68
CA SER A 84 4.62 -2.93 -7.58
C SER A 84 5.15 -3.26 -6.18
N MET A 85 4.85 -4.46 -5.72
CA MET A 85 5.29 -4.97 -4.44
C MET A 85 6.02 -6.30 -4.67
N ILE A 86 7.15 -6.46 -3.99
CA ILE A 86 7.83 -7.74 -3.83
C ILE A 86 7.59 -8.17 -2.38
N PHE A 87 6.95 -9.32 -2.18
CA PHE A 87 6.61 -9.82 -0.86
C PHE A 87 7.85 -10.36 -0.13
N GLN A 88 7.81 -10.37 1.22
CA GLN A 88 8.90 -10.91 2.04
C GLN A 88 9.20 -12.38 1.75
N GLU A 89 8.17 -13.15 1.40
CA GLU A 89 8.27 -14.51 0.85
C GLU A 89 7.68 -14.52 -0.57
N PRO A 90 8.49 -14.20 -1.60
CA PRO A 90 8.00 -14.05 -2.97
C PRO A 90 7.47 -15.37 -3.56
N MET A 91 7.98 -16.51 -3.07
CA MET A 91 7.66 -17.83 -3.61
C MET A 91 6.34 -18.39 -3.09
N THR A 92 5.94 -18.07 -1.85
CA THR A 92 4.69 -18.57 -1.24
C THR A 92 3.46 -17.75 -1.65
N SER A 93 3.66 -16.50 -2.09
CA SER A 93 2.61 -15.56 -2.51
C SER A 93 2.08 -15.76 -3.94
N LEU A 94 2.72 -16.61 -4.74
CA LEU A 94 2.31 -16.98 -6.12
C LEU A 94 1.78 -18.43 -6.22
N SER A 95 1.60 -19.10 -5.09
CA SER A 95 1.08 -20.47 -5.06
C SER A 95 -0.45 -20.46 -5.26
N PRO A 96 -1.00 -21.20 -6.24
CA PRO A 96 -2.44 -21.34 -6.43
C PRO A 96 -3.13 -22.23 -5.37
N LEU A 97 -2.38 -22.73 -4.39
CA LEU A 97 -2.85 -23.65 -3.35
C LEU A 97 -3.09 -23.01 -1.97
N HIS A 98 -2.99 -21.67 -1.86
CA HIS A 98 -3.32 -20.91 -0.65
C HIS A 98 -4.27 -19.75 -0.95
#